data_AF-A0A7K0QVH9-F1
#
_entry.id   AF-A0A7K0QVH9-F1
#
_cell.length_a   1.000
_cell.length_b   1.000
_cell.length_c   1.000
_cell.angle_alpha   90.00
_cell.angle_beta   90.00
_cell.angle_gamma   90.00
#
_symmetry.space_group_name_H-M   'P 1'
#
loop_
_entity.id
_entity.type
_entity.pdbx_description
1 polymer ?
#
loop_
_entity_poly.entity_id
_entity_poly.type
_entity_poly.pdbx_seq_one_letter_code
_entity_poly.pdbx_strand_id
1 'polypeptide(L)' 'MTFNVGDTVVYPHHGAALIEAVEVRTIKGVDREYLVLRVAQG' A
#
# COMPACT_ATOMS: atom_id res chain seq x y z
N MET A 1 1.70 -4.91 13.24
CA MET A 1 1.14 -3.58 12.98
C MET A 1 0.12 -3.75 11.89
N THR A 2 -1.12 -3.30 12.13
CA THR A 2 -2.21 -3.37 11.15
C THR A 2 -2.16 -2.09 10.33
N PHE A 3 -2.16 -2.20 9.01
CA PHE A 3 -2.25 -1.06 8.10
C PHE A 3 -3.71 -0.84 7.71
N ASN A 4 -4.17 0.41 7.76
CA ASN A 4 -5.54 0.77 7.42
C ASN A 4 -5.58 1.77 6.26
N VAL A 5 -6.69 1.76 5.53
CA VAL A 5 -6.98 2.81 4.54
C VAL A 5 -7.00 4.17 5.25
N GLY A 6 -6.28 5.14 4.69
CA GLY A 6 -6.07 6.47 5.28
C GLY A 6 -4.77 6.61 6.06
N ASP A 7 -4.06 5.53 6.38
CA ASP A 7 -2.76 5.62 7.03
C ASP A 7 -1.73 6.20 6.05
N THR A 8 -0.82 7.02 6.58
CA THR A 8 0.36 7.50 5.85
C THR A 8 1.54 6.61 6.18
N VAL A 9 2.15 6.04 5.15
CA VAL A 9 3.34 5.19 5.26
C VAL A 9 4.53 5.82 4.54
N VAL A 10 5.74 5.52 4.99
CA VAL A 10 6.97 5.98 4.31
C VAL A 10 7.60 4.79 3.62
N TYR A 11 7.75 4.88 2.30
CA TYR A 11 8.48 3.88 1.53
C TYR A 11 9.89 4.41 1.22
N PRO A 12 10.96 3.64 1.52
CA PRO A 12 12.32 4.07 1.26
C PRO A 12 12.49 4.55 -0.20
N HIS A 13 13.19 5.67 -0.37
CA HIS A 13 13.43 6.35 -1.65
C HIS A 13 12.22 6.97 -2.37
N HIS A 14 10.98 6.73 -1.91
CA HIS A 14 9.76 7.22 -2.58
C HIS A 14 8.96 8.22 -1.72
N GLY A 15 9.35 8.43 -0.47
CA GLY A 15 8.73 9.41 0.42
C GLY A 15 7.47 8.90 1.11
N ALA A 16 6.61 9.82 1.55
CA ALA A 16 5.35 9.50 2.20
C ALA A 16 4.26 9.18 1.16
N ALA A 17 3.46 8.16 1.45
CA ALA A 17 2.34 7.73 0.63
C ALA A 17 1.12 7.44 1.50
N LEU A 18 -0.07 7.69 0.95
CA LEU A 18 -1.34 7.37 1.58
C LEU A 18 -1.80 5.97 1.15
N ILE A 19 -2.24 5.14 2.09
CA ILE A 19 -2.93 3.89 1.76
C ILE A 19 -4.35 4.22 1.29
N GLU A 20 -4.63 3.98 0.01
CA GLU A 20 -5.93 4.26 -0.61
C GLU A 20 -6.86 3.05 -0.54
N ALA A 21 -6.31 1.84 -0.64
CA ALA A 21 -7.05 0.60 -0.56
C ALA A 21 -6.17 -0.56 -0.08
N VAL A 22 -6.82 -1.63 0.39
CA VAL A 22 -6.22 -2.92 0.69
C VAL A 22 -6.91 -3.95 -0.19
N GLU A 23 -6.16 -4.61 -1.07
CA GLU A 23 -6.68 -5.58 -2.03
C GLU A 23 -6.05 -6.96 -1.84
N VAL A 24 -6.85 -8.01 -1.98
CA VAL A 24 -6.32 -9.38 -2.09
C VAL A 24 -6.14 -9.72 -3.55
N ARG A 25 -4.93 -10.13 -3.93
CA ARG A 25 -4.61 -10.58 -5.30
C ARG A 25 -3.98 -11.95 -5.27
N THR A 26 -4.44 -12.82 -6.17
CA THR A 26 -3.80 -14.11 -6.43
C THR A 26 -2.65 -13.93 -7.40
N ILE A 27 -1.41 -14.09 -6.94
CA ILE A 27 -0.21 -14.02 -7.78
C ILE A 27 0.54 -15.34 -7.68
N LYS A 28 0.78 -15.98 -8.84
CA LYS A 28 1.38 -17.32 -8.94
C LYS A 28 0.64 -18.38 -8.09
N GLY A 29 -0.69 -18.30 -8.08
CA GLY A 29 -1.55 -19.21 -7.32
C GLY A 29 -1.58 -18.97 -5.81
N VAL A 30 -0.98 -17.88 -5.31
CA VAL A 30 -0.96 -17.53 -3.89
C VAL A 30 -1.69 -16.21 -3.69
N ASP A 31 -2.70 -16.23 -2.81
CA ASP A 31 -3.38 -15.03 -2.38
C ASP A 31 -2.49 -14.21 -1.45
N ARG A 32 -2.36 -12.92 -1.77
CA ARG A 32 -1.60 -11.97 -0.96
C ARG A 32 -2.35 -10.66 -0.86
N GLU A 33 -2.25 -10.04 0.30
CA GLU A 33 -2.74 -8.70 0.55
C GLU A 33 -1.75 -7.68 0.00
N TYR A 34 -2.26 -6.70 -0.75
CA TYR A 34 -1.51 -5.60 -1.35
C TYR A 34 -2.10 -4.27 -0.91
N LEU A 35 -1.23 -3.36 -0.48
CA LEU A 35 -1.59 -1.99 -0.17
C LEU A 35 -1.49 -1.15 -1.45
N VAL A 36 -2.60 -0.51 -1.83
CA VAL A 36 -2.62 0.46 -2.93
C VAL A 36 -2.18 1.80 -2.36
N LEU A 37 -1.02 2.29 -2.81
CA LEU A 37 -0.41 3.52 -2.30
C LEU A 37 -0.59 4.67 -3.29
N ARG A 38 -1.05 5.81 -2.79
CA ARG A 38 -1.02 7.08 -3.53
C ARG A 38 0.16 7.91 -3.04
N VAL A 39 1.17 8.06 -3.91
CA VAL A 39 2.34 8.90 -3.65
C VAL A 39 2.02 10.32 -4.13
N ALA A 40 2.19 11.31 -3.27
CA ALA A 40 2.17 12.71 -3.69
C ALA A 40 3.50 13.03 -4.38
N GLN A 41 3.55 12.92 -5.71
CA GLN A 41 4.66 13.50 -6.48
C GLN A 41 4.47 15.01 -6.51
N GLY A 42 5.32 15.73 -5.78
CA GLY A 42 5.55 17.16 -5.94
C GLY A 42 6.75 17.41 -6.82
#